data_AF-A0A353JXW9-F1
#
_entry.id   AF-A0A353JXW9-F1
#
_cell.length_a   1.000
_cell.length_b   1.000
_cell.length_c   1.000
_cell.angle_alpha   90.00
_cell.angle_beta   90.00
_cell.angle_gamma   90.00
#
_symmetry.space_group_name_H-M   'P 1'
#
loop_
_entity.id
_entity.type
_entity.pdbx_description
1 polymer ?
#
loop_
_entity_poly.entity_id
_entity_poly.type
_entity_poly.pdbx_seq_one_letter_code
_entity_poly.pdbx_strand_id
1 'polypeptide(L)'
;MDALLNVVKSINSVLWGYILVFMLVGTGIFFTFKLKFVQIKKFGKGWKQLLGGFSLHGKKAGKEGMSSFQALATAIAAQVGTGNLAGAATAILSGGP
;
A
#
# COMPACT_ATOMS: atom_id res chain seq x y z
N MET A 1 -20.58 -33.23 -3.54
CA MET A 1 -19.50 -32.32 -3.06
C MET A 1 -19.21 -31.23 -4.08
N ASP A 2 -19.29 -31.53 -5.38
CA ASP A 2 -18.91 -30.62 -6.47
C ASP A 2 -19.84 -29.42 -6.65
N ALA A 3 -21.14 -29.58 -6.43
CA ALA A 3 -22.09 -28.46 -6.48
C ALA A 3 -21.79 -27.38 -5.43
N LEU A 4 -21.43 -27.80 -4.20
CA LEU A 4 -21.03 -26.88 -3.13
C LEU A 4 -19.72 -26.16 -3.49
N LEU A 5 -18.73 -26.89 -4.02
CA LEU A 5 -17.46 -26.32 -4.46
C LEU A 5 -17.67 -25.30 -5.60
N ASN A 6 -18.58 -25.57 -6.53
CA ASN A 6 -18.89 -24.66 -7.63
C ASN A 6 -19.54 -23.37 -7.13
N VAL A 7 -20.50 -23.46 -6.19
CA VAL A 7 -21.11 -22.27 -5.57
C VAL A 7 -20.07 -21.43 -4.83
N VAL A 8 -19.20 -22.07 -4.04
CA VAL A 8 -18.12 -21.39 -3.32
C VAL A 8 -17.16 -20.70 -4.29
N LYS A 9 -16.78 -21.36 -5.39
CA LYS A 9 -15.90 -20.78 -6.43
C LYS A 9 -16.54 -19.57 -7.09
N SER A 10 -17.83 -19.62 -7.43
CA SER A 10 -18.54 -18.48 -8.03
C SER A 10 -18.59 -17.29 -7.09
N ILE A 11 -18.90 -17.50 -5.81
CA ILE A 11 -18.90 -16.44 -4.79
C ILE A 11 -17.48 -15.86 -4.63
N ASN A 12 -16.47 -16.73 -4.60
CA ASN A 12 -15.08 -16.31 -4.46
C ASN A 12 -14.64 -15.42 -5.64
N SER A 13 -14.93 -15.83 -6.87
CA SER A 13 -14.60 -15.05 -8.07
C SER A 13 -15.21 -13.65 -8.03
N VAL A 14 -16.47 -13.52 -7.59
CA VAL A 14 -17.17 -12.23 -7.56
C VAL A 14 -16.63 -11.34 -6.43
N LEU A 15 -16.46 -11.90 -5.23
CA LEU A 15 -16.00 -11.15 -4.06
C LEU A 15 -14.54 -10.70 -4.22
N TRP A 16 -13.63 -11.62 -4.53
CA TRP A 16 -12.18 -11.35 -4.57
C TRP A 16 -11.74 -10.75 -5.89
N GLY A 17 -12.34 -11.16 -7.02
CA GLY A 17 -11.95 -10.69 -8.34
C GLY A 17 -12.45 -9.29 -8.66
N TYR A 18 -13.73 -9.02 -8.37
CA TYR A 18 -14.36 -7.77 -8.81
C TYR A 18 -14.66 -6.83 -7.64
N ILE A 19 -15.44 -7.28 -6.66
CA ILE A 19 -15.96 -6.38 -5.60
C ILE A 19 -14.84 -5.78 -4.77
N LEU A 20 -13.89 -6.60 -4.31
CA LEU A 20 -12.79 -6.14 -3.48
C LEU A 20 -11.90 -5.13 -4.22
N VAL A 21 -11.60 -5.38 -5.50
CA VAL A 21 -10.79 -4.46 -6.32
C VAL A 21 -11.50 -3.12 -6.50
N PHE A 22 -12.77 -3.11 -6.89
CA PHE A 22 -13.54 -1.87 -7.06
C PHE A 22 -13.69 -1.10 -5.73
N MET A 23 -13.88 -1.80 -4.61
CA MET A 23 -14.00 -1.16 -3.30
C MET A 23 -12.68 -0.52 -2.86
N LEU A 24 -11.55 -1.20 -3.04
CA LEU A 24 -10.23 -0.65 -2.68
C LEU A 24 -9.87 0.55 -3.55
N VAL A 25 -10.06 0.47 -4.86
CA VAL A 25 -9.80 1.59 -5.78
C VAL A 25 -10.75 2.75 -5.49
N GLY A 26 -12.04 2.47 -5.34
CA GLY A 26 -13.07 3.47 -5.06
C GLY A 26 -12.84 4.21 -3.74
N THR A 27 -12.49 3.51 -2.67
CA THR A 27 -12.14 4.13 -1.38
C THR A 27 -10.86 4.97 -1.48
N GLY A 28 -9.84 4.50 -2.20
CA GLY A 28 -8.63 5.27 -2.47
C GLY A 28 -8.92 6.58 -3.21
N ILE A 29 -9.75 6.54 -4.25
CA ILE A 29 -10.19 7.72 -4.99
C ILE A 29 -11.01 8.65 -4.10
N PHE A 30 -11.98 8.11 -3.36
CA PHE A 30 -12.81 8.89 -2.43
C PHE A 30 -11.97 9.65 -1.41
N PHE A 31 -11.03 8.99 -0.74
CA PHE A 31 -10.14 9.66 0.21
C PHE A 31 -9.18 10.64 -0.47
N THR A 32 -8.75 10.36 -1.69
CA THR A 32 -7.92 11.29 -2.47
C THR A 32 -8.64 12.61 -2.70
N PHE A 33 -9.89 12.60 -3.14
CA PHE A 33 -10.68 13.82 -3.33
C PHE A 33 -11.05 14.48 -2.00
N LYS A 34 -11.51 13.70 -1.01
CA LYS A 34 -11.89 14.22 0.33
C LYS A 34 -10.73 14.91 1.03
N LEU A 35 -9.51 14.37 0.89
CA LEU A 35 -8.29 14.94 1.47
C LEU A 35 -7.61 15.97 0.53
N LYS A 36 -8.28 16.35 -0.57
CA LYS A 36 -7.81 17.33 -1.56
C LYS A 36 -6.42 17.00 -2.12
N PHE A 37 -6.19 15.76 -2.55
CA PHE A 37 -4.92 15.27 -3.10
C PHE A 37 -3.74 15.44 -2.12
N VAL A 38 -3.96 15.03 -0.87
CA VAL A 38 -2.95 15.15 0.19
C VAL A 38 -1.63 14.45 -0.15
N GLN A 39 -1.68 13.33 -0.88
CA GLN A 39 -0.48 12.57 -1.24
C GLN A 39 0.46 13.43 -2.07
N ILE A 40 -0.05 14.22 -3.03
CA ILE A 40 0.75 15.17 -3.82
C ILE A 40 1.11 16.42 -3.00
N LYS A 41 0.12 17.06 -2.34
CA LYS A 41 0.33 18.34 -1.65
C LYS A 41 1.29 18.28 -0.47
N LYS A 42 1.32 17.14 0.24
CA LYS A 42 2.14 16.96 1.44
C LYS A 42 3.37 16.09 1.20
N PHE A 43 3.58 15.57 -0.01
CA PHE A 43 4.73 14.70 -0.31
C PHE A 43 6.06 15.35 0.10
N GLY A 44 6.34 16.56 -0.38
CA GLY A 44 7.60 17.26 -0.09
C GLY A 44 7.78 17.61 1.40
N LYS A 45 6.68 17.96 2.11
CA LYS A 45 6.71 18.18 3.56
C LYS A 45 6.99 16.89 4.32
N GLY A 46 6.38 15.78 3.90
CA GLY A 46 6.62 14.45 4.44
C GLY A 46 8.08 14.04 4.25
N TRP A 47 8.62 14.17 3.03
CA TRP A 47 10.03 13.89 2.76
C TRP A 47 10.95 14.74 3.64
N LYS A 48 10.67 16.05 3.75
CA LYS A 48 11.44 16.96 4.61
C LYS A 48 11.40 16.55 6.09
N GLN A 49 10.31 15.95 6.56
CA GLN A 49 10.19 15.47 7.94
C GLN A 49 10.87 14.10 8.14
N LEU A 50 10.85 13.25 7.11
CA LEU A 50 11.50 11.95 7.10
C LEU A 50 13.03 12.07 7.07
N LEU A 51 13.58 12.95 6.22
CA LEU A 51 15.03 13.21 6.14
C LEU A 51 15.51 14.32 7.09
N GLY A 52 14.63 15.19 7.59
CA GLY A 52 15.02 16.35 8.39
C GLY A 52 15.28 16.00 9.85
N GLY A 53 14.78 14.85 10.29
CA GLY A 53 15.13 14.22 11.57
C GLY A 53 16.46 13.45 11.52
N PHE A 54 17.21 13.51 10.41
CA PHE A 54 18.57 12.96 10.29
C PHE A 54 19.58 13.86 11.02
N SER A 55 19.29 14.21 12.27
CA SER A 55 20.26 14.80 13.18
C SER A 55 20.96 13.65 13.90
N LEU A 56 22.28 13.59 13.76
CA LEU A 56 23.15 12.77 14.62
C LEU A 56 23.00 13.10 16.12
N HIS A 57 22.18 14.10 16.49
CA HIS A 57 22.01 14.61 17.85
C HIS A 57 20.59 15.08 18.27
N GLY A 58 19.47 14.53 17.75
CA GLY A 58 18.17 14.72 18.43
C GLY A 58 16.92 14.47 17.59
N LYS A 59 15.75 14.14 18.14
CA LYS A 59 15.35 13.81 19.52
C LYS A 59 15.34 12.30 19.70
N LYS A 60 15.80 11.81 20.85
CA LYS A 60 15.65 10.40 21.25
C LYS A 60 14.20 10.01 21.00
N ALA A 61 13.97 8.98 20.17
CA ALA A 61 12.77 8.19 20.34
C ALA A 61 12.68 7.86 21.84
N GLY A 62 11.47 7.88 22.41
CA GLY A 62 11.29 7.31 23.76
C GLY A 62 11.97 5.94 23.82
N LYS A 63 12.38 5.48 25.01
CA LYS A 63 13.24 4.30 25.20
C LYS A 63 12.78 3.00 24.49
N GLU A 64 11.58 2.98 23.89
CA GLU A 64 10.96 1.89 23.13
C GLU A 64 10.42 2.30 21.73
N GLY A 65 10.70 3.51 21.24
CA GLY A 65 10.13 4.04 19.99
C GLY A 65 11.05 3.92 18.77
N MET A 66 10.45 3.80 17.59
CA MET A 66 11.13 3.80 16.29
C MET A 66 11.20 5.22 15.70
N SER A 67 12.31 5.60 15.06
CA SER A 67 12.40 6.90 14.37
C SER A 67 11.51 6.96 13.12
N SER A 68 11.11 8.15 12.67
CA SER A 68 10.27 8.30 11.47
C SER A 68 10.87 7.65 10.22
N PHE A 69 12.21 7.68 10.09
CA PHE A 69 12.92 7.01 9.00
C PHE A 69 12.92 5.50 9.17
N GLN A 70 13.15 4.99 10.38
CA GLN A 70 13.09 3.56 10.67
C GLN A 70 11.68 3.01 10.41
N ALA A 71 10.62 3.73 10.81
CA ALA A 71 9.24 3.33 10.55
C ALA A 71 8.93 3.25 9.06
N LEU A 72 9.41 4.23 8.29
CA LEU A 72 9.32 4.20 6.83
C LEU A 72 10.10 3.01 6.25
N ALA A 73 11.34 2.78 6.69
CA ALA A 73 12.18 1.69 6.21
C ALA A 73 11.56 0.32 6.50
N THR A 74 11.00 0.13 7.70
CA THR A 74 10.27 -1.10 8.07
C THR A 74 9.02 -1.28 7.21
N ALA A 75 8.23 -0.24 6.99
CA ALA A 75 7.04 -0.33 6.12
C ALA A 75 7.41 -0.65 4.66
N ILE A 76 8.47 -0.04 4.12
CA ILE A 76 8.96 -0.34 2.78
C ILE A 76 9.46 -1.79 2.71
N ALA A 77 10.25 -2.25 3.68
CA ALA A 77 10.74 -3.62 3.72
C ALA A 77 9.60 -4.65 3.78
N ALA A 78 8.51 -4.34 4.50
CA ALA A 78 7.33 -5.20 4.55
C ALA A 78 6.58 -5.26 3.20
N GLN A 79 6.60 -4.18 2.42
CA GLN A 79 5.86 -4.09 1.16
C GLN A 79 6.69 -4.52 -0.05
N VAL A 80 8.02 -4.36 -0.02
CA VAL A 80 8.92 -4.74 -1.12
C VAL A 80 9.22 -6.23 -1.03
N GLY A 81 8.65 -7.01 -1.96
CA GLY A 81 8.88 -8.44 -2.04
C GLY A 81 8.70 -8.98 -3.44
N THR A 82 8.85 -10.31 -3.57
CA THR A 82 8.67 -11.04 -4.83
C THR A 82 7.32 -10.77 -5.48
N GLY A 83 6.27 -10.58 -4.68
CA GLY A 83 4.92 -10.26 -5.14
C GLY A 83 4.82 -8.98 -5.96
N ASN A 84 5.55 -7.91 -5.61
CA ASN A 84 5.50 -6.66 -6.38
C ASN A 84 6.25 -6.79 -7.71
N LEU A 85 7.38 -7.52 -7.73
CA LEU A 85 8.17 -7.72 -8.94
C LEU A 85 7.49 -8.67 -9.92
N ALA A 86 7.10 -9.87 -9.43
CA ALA A 86 6.39 -10.86 -10.23
C ALA A 86 5.01 -10.35 -10.63
N GLY A 87 4.29 -9.67 -9.73
CA GLY A 87 2.98 -9.08 -10.02
C GLY A 87 3.05 -8.02 -11.12
N ALA A 88 4.02 -7.11 -11.07
CA ALA A 88 4.24 -6.14 -12.13
C ALA A 88 4.58 -6.81 -13.47
N ALA A 89 5.47 -7.81 -13.46
CA ALA A 89 5.82 -8.57 -14.66
C ALA A 89 4.59 -9.30 -15.25
N THR A 90 3.80 -9.99 -14.42
CA THR A 90 2.56 -10.65 -14.85
C THR A 90 1.54 -9.64 -15.35
N ALA A 91 1.40 -8.47 -14.74
CA ALA A 91 0.48 -7.43 -15.21
C ALA A 91 0.85 -6.92 -16.59
N ILE A 92 2.13 -6.66 -16.85
CA ILE A 92 2.63 -6.25 -18.17
C ILE A 92 2.41 -7.37 -19.21
N LEU A 93 2.76 -8.61 -18.85
CA LEU A 93 2.63 -9.76 -19.76
C LEU A 93 1.17 -10.12 -20.08
N SER A 94 0.27 -10.00 -19.10
CA SER A 94 -1.13 -10.41 -19.25
C SER A 94 -2.07 -9.27 -19.68
N GLY A 95 -1.77 -8.03 -19.30
CA GLY A 95 -2.56 -6.85 -19.59
C GLY A 95 -2.05 -5.98 -20.74
N GLY A 96 -0.80 -6.20 -21.19
CA GLY A 96 -0.11 -5.33 -22.13
C GLY A 96 0.68 -4.18 -21.44
N PRO A 97 1.52 -3.46 -22.21
CA PRO A 97 2.30 -2.32 -21.70
C PRO A 97 1.46 -1.09 -21.35
#